data_AF-A0A354WPL6-F1
#
_entry.id   AF-A0A354WPL6-F1
#
_cell.length_a   1.000
_cell.length_b   1.000
_cell.length_c   1.000
_cell.angle_alpha   90.00
_cell.angle_beta   90.00
_cell.angle_gamma   90.00
#
_symmetry.space_group_name_H-M   'P 1'
#
loop_
_entity.id
_entity.type
_entity.pdbx_description
1 polymer ?
#
loop_
_entity_poly.entity_id
_entity_poly.type
_entity_poly.pdbx_seq_one_letter_code
_entity_poly.pdbx_strand_id
1 'polypeptide(L)' 'DGFARVEFDAPQRAVTPGQAVVVYQGDLVVGGGTITEAIR' A
#
# COMPACT_ATOMS: atom_id res chain seq x y z
N ASP A 1 5.11 -7.47 14.27
CA ASP A 1 3.88 -8.00 13.64
C ASP A 1 3.85 -7.94 12.12
N GLY A 2 4.72 -7.17 11.45
CA GLY A 2 4.91 -7.28 9.99
C GLY A 2 3.86 -6.55 9.13
N PHE A 3 2.98 -5.76 9.75
CA PHE A 3 1.94 -4.99 9.07
C PHE A 3 2.21 -3.49 9.10
N ALA A 4 1.72 -2.80 8.07
CA ALA A 4 1.70 -1.34 7.97
C ALA A 4 0.33 -0.86 7.46
N ARG A 5 -0.15 0.28 7.97
CA ARG A 5 -1.34 0.97 7.45
C ARG A 5 -0.88 2.08 6.51
N VAL A 6 -1.42 2.11 5.30
CA VAL A 6 -1.14 3.13 4.29
C VAL A 6 -2.41 3.94 4.08
N GLU A 7 -2.30 5.26 4.26
CA GLU A 7 -3.38 6.21 4.00
C GLU A 7 -3.01 7.04 2.78
N PHE A 8 -3.94 7.12 1.83
CA PHE A 8 -3.76 7.94 0.63
C PHE A 8 -4.37 9.32 0.85
N ASP A 9 -3.69 10.37 0.40
CA ASP A 9 -4.20 11.75 0.47
C ASP A 9 -5.54 11.93 -0.25
N ALA A 10 -5.78 11.12 -1.29
CA ALA A 10 -7.04 11.04 -2.02
C ALA A 10 -7.51 9.58 -2.12
N PRO A 11 -8.84 9.32 -2.03
CA PRO A 11 -9.39 7.98 -2.12
C PRO A 11 -8.98 7.25 -3.40
N GLN A 12 -8.48 6.03 -3.25
CA GLN A 12 -8.14 5.16 -4.38
C GLN A 12 -9.25 4.14 -4.61
N ARG A 13 -9.51 3.84 -5.89
CA ARG A 13 -10.50 2.83 -6.28
C ARG A 13 -9.82 1.49 -6.52
N ALA A 14 -10.55 0.41 -6.27
CA ALA A 14 -10.13 -0.97 -6.62
C ALA A 14 -8.80 -1.42 -6.00
N VAL A 15 -8.46 -0.93 -4.81
CA VAL A 15 -7.39 -1.51 -3.97
C VAL A 15 -7.78 -2.96 -3.65
N THR A 16 -6.99 -3.92 -4.12
CA THR A 16 -7.37 -5.35 -4.11
C THR A 16 -6.43 -6.16 -3.20
N PRO A 17 -6.94 -6.81 -2.14
CA PRO A 17 -6.15 -7.74 -1.34
C PRO A 17 -5.50 -8.83 -2.20
N GLY A 18 -4.25 -9.18 -1.87
CA GLY A 18 -3.42 -10.11 -2.63
C GLY A 18 -2.54 -9.44 -3.69
N GLN A 19 -2.82 -8.18 -4.08
CA GLN A 19 -1.89 -7.40 -4.90
C GLN A 19 -0.71 -6.86 -4.07
N ALA A 20 0.39 -6.53 -4.76
CA ALA A 20 1.55 -5.91 -4.14
C ALA A 20 1.35 -4.39 -3.97
N VAL A 21 1.82 -3.85 -2.84
CA VAL A 21 2.06 -2.41 -2.64
C VAL A 21 3.56 -2.16 -2.67
N VAL A 22 3.98 -1.06 -3.31
CA VAL A 22 5.37 -0.62 -3.35
C VAL A 22 5.41 0.83 -2.89
N VAL A 23 6.31 1.12 -1.95
CA VAL A 23 6.46 2.46 -1.37
C VAL A 23 7.73 3.09 -1.94
N TYR A 24 7.56 4.31 -2.46
CA TYR A 24 8.63 5.07 -3.09
C TYR A 24 8.92 6.36 -2.32
N GLN A 25 10.19 6.76 -2.32
CA GLN A 25 10.65 8.11 -1.96
C GLN A 25 11.34 8.72 -3.18
N GLY A 26 10.60 9.50 -3.96
CA GLY A 26 11.04 9.88 -5.31
C GLY A 26 11.19 8.63 -6.17
N ASP A 27 12.38 8.43 -6.74
CA ASP A 27 12.69 7.26 -7.59
C ASP A 27 13.20 6.05 -6.79
N LEU A 28 13.39 6.18 -5.48
CA LEU A 28 13.89 5.12 -4.62
C LEU A 28 12.76 4.23 -4.08
N VAL A 29 12.87 2.91 -4.27
CA VAL A 29 12.02 1.93 -3.57
C VAL A 29 12.48 1.81 -2.13
N VAL A 30 11.62 2.18 -1.18
CA VAL A 30 11.92 2.11 0.27
C VAL A 30 11.26 0.92 0.95
N GLY A 31 10.31 0.26 0.27
CA GLY A 31 9.68 -0.94 0.78
C GLY A 31 8.51 -1.43 -0.06
N GLY A 32 7.87 -2.49 0.42
CA GLY A 32 6.69 -3.06 -0.20
C GLY A 32 6.12 -4.21 0.61
N GLY A 33 4.99 -4.73 0.17
CA GLY A 33 4.30 -5.84 0.81
C GLY A 33 3.10 -6.31 0.01
N THR A 34 2.36 -7.26 0.56
CA THR A 34 1.07 -7.71 0.01
C THR A 34 -0.05 -6.96 0.72
N ILE A 35 -0.99 -6.40 -0.04
CA ILE A 35 -2.18 -5.76 0.50
C ILE A 35 -3.04 -6.86 1.12
N THR A 36 -3.37 -6.74 2.40
CA THR A 36 -4.21 -7.71 3.12
C THR A 36 -5.65 -7.24 3.30
N GLU A 37 -5.88 -5.93 3.31
CA GLU A 37 -7.18 -5.33 3.53
C GLU A 37 -7.28 -3.97 2.82
N ALA A 38 -8.46 -3.65 2.29
CA ALA A 38 -8.79 -2.32 1.76
C ALA A 38 -9.80 -1.65 2.69
N ILE A 39 -9.41 -0.53 3.26
CA ILE A 39 -10.18 0.21 4.28
C ILE A 39 -10.80 1.46 3.61
N ARG A 40 -11.96 1.90 4.10
CA ARG A 40 -12.65 3.12 3.64
C ARG A 40 -12.27 4.35 4.45
#